data_AF-W8YH95-F1
#
_entry.id   AF-W8YH95-F1
#
_cell.length_a   1.000
_cell.length_b   1.000
_cell.length_c   1.000
_cell.angle_alpha   90.00
_cell.angle_beta   90.00
_cell.angle_gamma   90.00
#
_symmetry.space_group_name_H-M   'P 1'
#
loop_
_entity.id
_entity.type
_entity.pdbx_description
1 polymer ?
#
loop_
_entity_poly.entity_id
_entity_poly.type
_entity_poly.pdbx_seq_one_letter_code
_entity_poly.pdbx_strand_id
1 'polypeptide(L)'
;MALIPLKQTITVTKAGESDGWGGVENGDVLTLPARVVNETKTVKTPTGEEAVTSLRITLDKLADISYDDTITFTDELGATVERKPLSIAPKRMLSGRAILTEVYV
;
A
#
# COMPACT_ATOMS: atom_id res chain seq x y z
N MET A 1 -7.02 9.30 15.79
CA MET A 1 -7.67 8.05 16.21
C MET A 1 -8.13 7.37 14.94
N ALA A 2 -7.70 6.13 14.71
CA ALA A 2 -8.05 5.40 13.50
C ALA A 2 -9.56 5.13 13.48
N LEU A 3 -10.20 5.34 12.34
CA LEU A 3 -11.65 5.11 12.18
C LEU A 3 -11.99 3.60 12.18
N ILE A 4 -11.02 2.77 11.81
CA ILE A 4 -11.13 1.31 11.71
C ILE A 4 -10.03 0.70 12.60
N PRO A 5 -10.26 -0.44 13.26
CA PRO A 5 -9.19 -1.15 13.96
C PRO A 5 -8.12 -1.61 12.98
N LEU A 6 -6.91 -1.05 13.11
CA LEU A 6 -5.71 -1.41 12.36
C LEU A 6 -4.84 -2.30 13.26
N LYS A 7 -5.07 -3.61 13.19
CA LYS A 7 -4.39 -4.60 14.07
C LYS A 7 -3.10 -5.16 13.48
N GLN A 8 -2.91 -5.03 12.18
CA GLN A 8 -1.76 -5.56 11.46
C GLN A 8 -0.78 -4.41 11.16
N THR A 9 0.44 -4.77 10.77
CA THR A 9 1.47 -3.82 10.37
C THR A 9 1.97 -4.20 8.98
N ILE A 10 2.15 -3.20 8.12
CA ILE A 10 2.85 -3.36 6.85
C ILE A 10 4.16 -2.60 6.90
N THR A 11 5.16 -3.09 6.18
CA THR A 11 6.41 -2.38 5.93
C THR A 11 6.41 -1.91 4.49
N VAL A 12 6.47 -0.61 4.30
CA VAL A 12 6.59 0.03 2.98
C VAL A 12 8.05 0.40 2.80
N THR A 13 8.69 -0.19 1.80
CA THR A 13 10.02 0.22 1.36
C THR A 13 9.85 1.22 0.23
N LYS A 14 10.26 2.48 0.47
CA LYS A 14 10.22 3.51 -0.56
C LYS A 14 11.17 3.14 -1.71
N ALA A 15 10.77 3.46 -2.94
CA ALA A 15 11.71 3.42 -4.05
C ALA A 15 12.82 4.44 -3.76
N GLY A 16 14.05 3.98 -3.56
CA GLY A 16 15.15 4.92 -3.31
C GLY A 16 15.68 5.55 -4.59
N GLU A 17 16.53 6.55 -4.40
CA GLU A 17 17.11 7.29 -5.51
C GLU A 17 18.15 6.42 -6.24
N SER A 18 18.22 6.60 -7.56
CA SER A 18 19.26 5.98 -8.37
C SER A 18 20.61 6.55 -7.96
N ASP A 19 21.56 5.69 -7.62
CA ASP A 19 22.94 6.07 -7.24
C ASP A 19 23.77 6.63 -8.42
N GLY A 20 23.16 6.73 -9.61
CA GLY A 20 23.81 7.17 -10.85
C GLY A 20 24.74 6.12 -11.47
N TRP A 21 24.87 4.95 -10.86
CA TRP A 21 25.71 3.82 -11.27
C TRP A 21 24.93 2.51 -11.45
N GLY A 22 23.60 2.58 -11.50
CA GLY A 22 22.72 1.44 -11.77
C GLY A 22 22.35 0.64 -10.53
N GLY A 23 22.73 1.11 -9.34
CA GLY A 23 22.18 0.64 -8.06
C GLY A 23 20.94 1.46 -7.69
N VAL A 24 19.91 0.76 -7.24
CA VAL A 24 18.78 1.39 -6.55
C VAL A 24 19.04 1.16 -5.07
N GLU A 25 19.41 2.20 -4.34
CA GLU A 25 19.40 2.09 -2.88
C GLU A 25 17.94 1.91 -2.45
N ASN A 26 17.66 1.00 -1.52
CA ASN A 26 16.31 0.89 -0.97
C ASN A 26 16.06 2.14 -0.13
N GLY A 27 14.99 2.89 -0.44
CA GLY A 27 14.63 4.09 0.28
C GLY A 27 14.15 3.78 1.70
N ASP A 28 13.66 4.82 2.39
CA ASP A 28 13.18 4.73 3.76
C ASP A 28 12.17 3.58 3.95
N VAL A 29 12.42 2.76 4.98
CA VAL A 29 11.51 1.69 5.39
C VAL A 29 10.53 2.25 6.42
N LEU A 30 9.28 2.41 6.01
CA LEU A 30 8.21 2.94 6.84
C LEU A 30 7.31 1.80 7.33
N THR A 31 7.24 1.61 8.64
CA THR A 31 6.27 0.67 9.24
C THR A 31 4.97 1.40 9.54
N LEU A 32 3.88 0.97 8.91
CA LEU A 32 2.56 1.58 9.08
C LEU A 32 1.56 0.57 9.66
N PRO A 33 0.73 0.97 10.65
CA PRO A 33 -0.39 0.16 11.08
C PRO A 33 -1.44 0.11 9.97
N ALA A 34 -1.89 -1.08 9.63
CA ALA A 34 -2.82 -1.33 8.54
C ALA A 34 -3.87 -2.37 8.91
N ARG A 35 -4.88 -2.48 8.05
CA ARG A 35 -5.79 -3.62 8.01
C ARG A 35 -5.70 -4.24 6.62
N VAL A 36 -5.25 -5.48 6.57
CA VAL A 36 -5.11 -6.28 5.37
C VAL A 36 -6.27 -7.26 5.29
N VAL A 37 -6.87 -7.35 4.11
CA VAL A 37 -7.94 -8.30 3.81
C VAL A 37 -7.59 -8.99 2.49
N ASN A 38 -7.56 -10.32 2.52
CA ASN A 38 -7.46 -11.14 1.32
C ASN A 38 -8.81 -11.07 0.57
N GLU A 39 -8.82 -10.42 -0.59
CA GLU A 39 -10.02 -10.23 -1.41
C GLU A 39 -9.61 -10.16 -2.88
N THR A 40 -10.25 -10.97 -3.72
CA THR A 40 -10.02 -10.94 -5.16
C THR A 40 -10.90 -9.87 -5.81
N LYS A 41 -10.30 -8.82 -6.36
CA LYS A 41 -11.03 -7.71 -6.97
C LYS A 41 -10.35 -7.20 -8.23
N THR A 42 -11.13 -6.90 -9.26
CA THR A 42 -10.64 -6.22 -10.45
C THR A 42 -10.51 -4.72 -10.15
N VAL A 43 -9.31 -4.19 -10.28
CA VAL A 43 -9.01 -2.75 -10.15
C VAL A 43 -8.46 -2.21 -11.45
N LYS A 44 -8.58 -0.90 -11.64
CA LYS A 44 -7.92 -0.19 -12.73
C LYS A 44 -6.54 0.26 -12.27
N THR A 45 -5.55 -0.08 -13.07
CA THR A 45 -4.17 0.40 -12.95
C THR A 45 -4.07 1.87 -13.34
N PRO A 46 -2.98 2.57 -13.02
CA PRO A 46 -2.75 3.95 -13.45
C PRO A 46 -2.78 4.12 -14.98
N THR A 47 -2.40 3.08 -15.73
CA THR A 47 -2.42 3.03 -17.19
C THR A 47 -3.81 2.75 -17.77
N GLY A 48 -4.82 2.50 -16.93
CA GLY A 48 -6.20 2.26 -17.34
C GLY A 48 -6.54 0.80 -17.65
N GLU A 49 -5.57 -0.11 -17.51
CA GLU A 49 -5.78 -1.55 -17.69
C GLU A 49 -6.43 -2.18 -16.45
N GLU A 50 -7.26 -3.19 -16.68
CA GLU A 50 -7.87 -3.97 -15.59
C GLU A 50 -6.91 -5.04 -15.09
N ALA A 51 -6.58 -4.99 -13.81
CA ALA A 51 -5.74 -5.97 -13.13
C ALA A 51 -6.52 -6.62 -11.98
N VAL A 52 -6.26 -7.90 -11.75
CA VAL A 52 -6.82 -8.63 -10.61
C VAL A 52 -5.91 -8.43 -9.40
N THR A 53 -6.47 -7.89 -8.33
CA THR A 53 -5.82 -7.76 -7.01
C THR A 53 -6.24 -8.91 -6.12
N SER A 54 -5.35 -9.28 -5.20
CA SER A 54 -5.58 -10.35 -4.23
C SER A 54 -5.65 -9.83 -2.80
N LEU A 55 -5.14 -8.63 -2.57
CA LEU A 55 -4.98 -8.01 -1.26
C LEU A 55 -5.53 -6.60 -1.27
N ARG A 56 -6.33 -6.29 -0.24
CA ARG A 56 -6.77 -4.93 0.06
C ARG A 56 -6.18 -4.49 1.40
N ILE A 57 -5.34 -3.47 1.34
CA ILE A 57 -4.67 -2.88 2.49
C ILE A 57 -5.33 -1.54 2.79
N THR A 58 -5.81 -1.36 4.02
CA THR A 58 -6.44 -0.11 4.47
C THR A 58 -5.56 0.57 5.50
N LEU A 59 -5.29 1.85 5.29
CA LEU A 59 -4.42 2.68 6.13
C LEU A 59 -5.18 3.88 6.71
N ASP A 60 -4.72 4.38 7.85
CA ASP A 60 -5.29 5.59 8.46
C ASP A 60 -4.94 6.84 7.64
N LYS A 61 -5.92 7.71 7.41
CA LYS A 61 -5.78 9.01 6.75
C LYS A 61 -5.13 8.91 5.36
N LEU A 62 -4.35 9.91 4.97
CA LEU A 62 -3.53 9.93 3.77
C LEU A 62 -2.19 9.28 4.11
N ALA A 63 -1.98 8.05 3.66
CA ALA A 63 -0.69 7.41 3.76
C ALA A 63 0.21 7.90 2.61
N ASP A 64 1.47 8.17 2.92
CA ASP A 64 2.48 8.45 1.91
C ASP A 64 2.92 7.12 1.27
N ILE A 65 2.29 6.74 0.17
CA ILE A 65 2.60 5.54 -0.62
C ILE A 65 2.58 5.92 -2.10
N SER A 66 3.62 5.53 -2.82
CA SER A 66 3.77 5.67 -4.27
C SER A 66 3.59 4.32 -4.96
N TYR A 67 3.37 4.33 -6.27
CA TYR A 67 3.26 3.11 -7.09
C TYR A 67 4.58 2.36 -7.26
N ASP A 68 5.70 3.07 -7.09
CA ASP A 68 7.04 2.49 -7.18
C ASP A 68 7.50 1.83 -5.87
N ASP A 69 6.79 2.10 -4.77
CA ASP A 69 7.10 1.56 -3.45
C ASP A 69 6.81 0.05 -3.41
N THR A 70 7.57 -0.65 -2.57
CA THR A 70 7.37 -2.09 -2.36
C THR A 70 6.74 -2.32 -1.00
N ILE A 71 5.55 -2.94 -0.99
CA ILE A 71 4.83 -3.25 0.24
C ILE A 71 5.12 -4.69 0.61
N THR A 72 5.66 -4.86 1.81
CA THR A 72 5.86 -6.16 2.44
C THR A 72 4.85 -6.34 3.57
N PHE A 73 4.12 -7.44 3.52
CA PHE A 73 3.16 -7.86 4.54
C PHE A 73 3.46 -9.29 4.95
N THR A 74 3.43 -9.56 6.26
CA THR A 74 3.53 -10.93 6.80
C THR A 74 2.17 -11.33 7.34
N ASP A 75 1.59 -12.38 6.75
CA ASP A 75 0.28 -12.90 7.15
C ASP A 75 0.37 -13.71 8.47
N GLU A 76 -0.77 -14.04 9.08
CA GLU A 76 -0.82 -14.82 10.34
C GLU A 76 -0.24 -16.23 10.21
N LEU A 77 -0.16 -16.74 8.98
CA LEU A 77 0.47 -18.02 8.62
C LEU A 77 2.00 -17.90 8.44
N GLY A 78 2.58 -16.72 8.63
CA GLY A 78 4.01 -16.47 8.43
C GLY A 78 4.43 -16.33 6.97
N ALA A 79 3.48 -16.24 6.05
CA ALA A 79 3.75 -15.99 4.63
C ALA A 79 4.06 -14.51 4.40
N THR A 80 5.25 -14.21 3.89
CA THR A 80 5.66 -12.87 3.50
C THR A 80 5.27 -12.60 2.05
N VAL A 81 4.41 -11.61 1.83
CA VAL A 81 4.03 -11.14 0.50
C VAL A 81 4.71 -9.80 0.25
N GLU A 82 5.54 -9.75 -0.78
CA GLU A 82 6.23 -8.55 -1.24
C GLU A 82 5.73 -8.19 -2.64
N ARG A 83 5.06 -7.06 -2.78
CA ARG A 83 4.44 -6.63 -4.05
C ARG A 83 4.35 -5.11 -4.16
N LYS A 84 4.25 -4.64 -5.40
CA LYS A 84 4.03 -3.22 -5.72
C LYS A 84 2.53 -2.89 -5.76
N PRO A 85 2.12 -1.67 -5.36
CA PRO A 85 0.74 -1.22 -5.46
C PRO A 85 0.22 -1.25 -6.90
N LEU A 86 -0.94 -1.85 -7.11
CA LEU A 86 -1.66 -1.84 -8.39
C LEU A 86 -2.60 -0.64 -8.48
N SER A 87 -3.21 -0.24 -7.37
CA SER A 87 -4.15 0.89 -7.32
C SER A 87 -4.14 1.52 -5.94
N ILE A 88 -4.12 2.86 -5.89
CA ILE A 88 -4.14 3.64 -4.66
C ILE A 88 -5.39 4.52 -4.68
N ALA A 89 -6.31 4.28 -3.75
CA ALA A 89 -7.60 4.95 -3.66
C ALA A 89 -7.77 5.65 -2.29
N PRO A 90 -7.38 6.93 -2.17
CA PRO A 90 -7.64 7.71 -0.98
C PRO A 90 -9.14 8.05 -0.87
N LYS A 91 -9.78 7.64 0.23
CA LYS A 91 -11.18 7.94 0.55
C LYS A 91 -11.26 9.23 1.37
N ARG A 92 -11.96 10.22 0.82
CA ARG A 92 -12.12 11.56 1.41
C ARG A 92 -13.54 11.78 1.92
N MET A 93 -13.67 12.59 2.98
CA MET A 93 -14.97 13.06 3.46
C MET A 93 -15.55 14.14 2.54
N LEU A 94 -16.83 14.51 2.73
CA LEU A 94 -17.42 15.70 2.08
C LEU A 94 -16.62 16.99 2.36
N SER A 95 -15.90 17.07 3.47
CA SER A 95 -15.00 18.20 3.78
C SER A 95 -13.67 18.21 3.01
N GLY A 96 -13.39 17.19 2.19
CA GLY A 96 -12.15 17.03 1.42
C GLY A 96 -10.97 16.39 2.17
N ARG A 97 -11.08 16.22 3.50
CA ARG A 97 -10.05 15.54 4.31
C ARG A 97 -10.03 14.04 4.00
N ALA A 98 -8.84 13.49 3.75
CA ALA A 98 -8.63 12.06 3.60
C ALA A 98 -8.82 11.35 4.95
N ILE A 99 -9.72 10.38 4.97
CA ILE A 99 -10.05 9.60 6.18
C ILE A 99 -9.30 8.27 6.14
N LEU A 100 -9.21 7.64 4.98
CA LEU A 100 -8.60 6.33 4.79
C LEU A 100 -7.89 6.28 3.44
N THR A 101 -6.85 5.47 3.34
CA THR A 101 -6.22 5.13 2.07
C THR A 101 -6.36 3.64 1.84
N GLU A 102 -7.02 3.26 0.73
CA GLU A 102 -7.06 1.88 0.27
C GLU A 102 -5.95 1.66 -0.75
N VAL A 103 -5.10 0.68 -0.50
CA VAL A 103 -4.07 0.22 -1.42
C VAL A 103 -4.39 -1.20 -1.83
N TYR A 104 -4.43 -1.42 -3.14
CA TYR A 104 -4.72 -2.72 -3.72
C TYR A 104 -3.46 -3.33 -4.31
N VAL A 105 -3.22 -4.60 -4.00
CA VAL A 105 -1.97 -5.34 -4.29
C VAL A 105 -2.24 -6.74 -4.83
#